data_AF-A0A183CS73-F1
#
_entry.id   AF-A0A183CS73-F1
#
_cell.length_a   1.000
_cell.length_b   1.000
_cell.length_c   1.000
_cell.angle_alpha   90.00
_cell.angle_beta   90.00
_cell.angle_gamma   90.00
#
_symmetry.space_group_name_H-M   'P 1'
#
loop_
_entity.id
_entity.type
_entity.pdbx_description
1 polymer ?
#
loop_
_entity_poly.entity_id
_entity_poly.type
_entity_poly.pdbx_seq_one_letter_code
_entity_poly.pdbx_strand_id
1 'polypeptide(L)'
;EKIKTVHSSSNRIVVDNGVLEKYTDFCYGVTVSWLNHYCPPQGQSEAKLLHTGFGYPSAPKEPKALALTPDTVLLSWTLPDLLSAPITEIRYR
;
A
#
# COMPACT_ATOMS: atom_id res chain seq x y z
N GLU A 1 12.04 30.51 9.82
CA GLU A 1 12.06 29.04 9.64
C GLU A 1 10.68 28.49 9.98
N LYS A 2 10.00 27.80 9.06
CA LYS A 2 8.59 27.39 9.23
C LYS A 2 8.52 25.89 9.44
N ILE A 3 8.35 25.47 10.69
CA ILE A 3 8.22 24.06 11.10
C ILE A 3 6.89 23.53 10.54
N LYS A 4 6.97 22.54 9.64
CA LYS A 4 5.81 21.78 9.17
C LYS A 4 5.54 20.65 10.15
N THR A 5 4.66 20.90 11.11
CA THR A 5 4.23 19.89 12.08
C THR A 5 3.21 18.97 11.42
N VAL A 6 3.66 17.81 10.94
CA VAL A 6 2.77 16.75 10.45
C VAL A 6 2.39 15.88 11.64
N HIS A 7 1.15 15.98 12.11
CA HIS A 7 0.60 15.08 13.12
C HIS A 7 -0.01 13.87 12.42
N SER A 8 0.64 12.71 12.54
CA SER A 8 0.10 11.42 12.09
C SER A 8 -0.69 10.79 13.25
N SER A 9 -2.01 10.81 13.17
CA SER A 9 -2.88 10.08 14.10
C SER A 9 -3.13 8.66 13.56
N SER A 10 -2.65 7.69 14.32
CA SER A 10 -2.62 6.23 14.06
C SER A 10 -3.82 5.62 13.34
N ASN A 11 -3.52 4.95 12.21
CA ASN A 11 -3.95 3.56 11.97
C ASN A 11 -2.96 2.92 10.96
N ARG A 12 -1.93 2.20 11.45
CA ARG A 12 -0.85 1.50 10.70
C ARG A 12 -0.61 1.99 9.25
N ILE A 13 -0.33 3.28 9.06
CA ILE A 13 0.21 3.77 7.79
C ILE A 13 1.71 3.49 7.87
N VAL A 14 2.18 2.47 7.15
CA VAL A 14 3.62 2.23 6.98
C VAL A 14 4.14 3.34 6.07
N VAL A 15 4.55 4.45 6.67
CA VAL A 15 5.26 5.52 5.98
C VAL A 15 6.75 5.22 6.11
N ASP A 16 7.38 4.80 5.01
CA ASP A 16 8.84 4.65 4.95
C ASP A 16 9.43 5.94 4.37
N ASN A 17 10.20 6.69 5.15
CA ASN A 17 10.89 7.92 4.74
C ASN A 17 10.00 8.99 4.04
N GLY A 18 8.72 9.05 4.38
CA GLY A 18 7.76 9.99 3.78
C GLY A 18 7.10 9.49 2.48
N VAL A 19 7.39 8.26 2.07
CA VAL A 19 6.72 7.58 0.96
C VAL A 19 5.61 6.71 1.51
N LEU A 20 4.40 6.88 0.97
CA LEU A 20 3.26 6.00 1.23
C LEU A 20 3.47 4.68 0.50
N GLU A 21 3.14 3.58 1.16
CA GLU A 21 3.15 2.26 0.55
C GLU A 21 2.30 2.23 -0.74
N LYS A 22 2.80 1.52 -1.75
CA LYS A 22 2.13 1.44 -3.04
C LYS A 22 1.02 0.40 -2.98
N TYR A 23 -0.20 0.86 -3.25
CA TYR A 23 -1.41 0.06 -3.34
C TYR A 23 -1.55 -0.91 -2.16
N THR A 24 -1.83 -0.34 -0.99
CA THR A 24 -2.38 -1.10 0.13
C THR A 24 -3.77 -1.62 -0.25
N ASP A 25 -4.16 -2.80 0.25
CA ASP A 25 -5.51 -3.36 0.05
C ASP A 25 -6.63 -2.40 0.50
N PHE A 26 -6.27 -1.43 1.36
CA PHE A 26 -7.12 -0.35 1.82
C PHE A 26 -6.66 1.00 1.24
N CYS A 27 -7.59 1.79 0.70
CA CYS A 27 -7.32 3.16 0.28
C CYS A 27 -6.89 4.02 1.47
N TYR A 28 -6.09 5.05 1.23
CA TYR A 28 -5.79 6.05 2.26
C TYR A 28 -6.96 7.00 2.45
N GLY A 29 -7.47 7.10 3.67
CA GLY A 29 -8.46 8.11 4.07
C GLY A 29 -7.77 9.45 4.34
N VAL A 30 -7.94 10.41 3.44
CA VAL A 30 -7.32 11.73 3.53
C VAL A 30 -8.37 12.77 3.93
N THR A 31 -8.06 13.55 4.96
CA THR A 31 -8.83 14.73 5.37
C THR A 31 -7.91 15.93 5.44
N VAL A 32 -8.48 17.12 5.24
CA VAL A 32 -7.77 18.38 5.35
C VAL A 32 -8.38 19.19 6.48
N SER A 33 -7.53 19.71 7.35
CA SER A 33 -7.89 20.70 8.36
C SER A 33 -7.03 21.95 8.15
N TRP A 34 -7.58 23.11 8.48
CA TRP A 34 -6.87 24.38 8.41
C TRP A 34 -6.80 25.02 9.80
N LEU A 35 -5.66 25.63 10.08
CA LEU A 35 -5.41 26.38 11.29
C LEU A 35 -4.94 27.78 10.92
N ASN A 36 -5.60 28.79 11.47
CA ASN A 36 -5.11 30.17 11.44
C ASN A 36 -4.52 30.48 12.82
N HIS A 37 -3.38 31.19 12.88
CA HIS A 37 -2.75 31.56 14.16
C HIS A 37 -3.67 32.40 15.06
N TYR A 38 -4.65 33.09 14.48
CA TYR A 38 -5.56 33.97 15.20
C TYR A 38 -6.87 33.30 15.65
N CYS A 39 -7.14 32.06 15.23
CA CYS A 39 -8.37 31.35 15.57
C CYS A 39 -8.08 29.88 15.95
N PRO A 40 -8.81 29.29 16.91
CA PRO A 40 -8.69 27.86 17.18
C PRO A 40 -9.03 27.05 15.90
N PRO A 41 -8.46 25.84 15.75
CA PRO A 41 -8.73 25.01 14.59
C PRO A 41 -10.25 24.74 14.48
N GLN A 42 -10.84 25.07 13.34
CA GLN A 42 -12.24 24.85 13.06
C GLN A 42 -12.41 24.16 11.71
N GLY A 43 -13.20 23.09 11.71
CA GLY A 43 -13.56 22.35 10.51
C GLY A 43 -12.52 21.30 10.11
N GLN A 44 -13.02 20.09 9.83
CA GLN A 44 -12.33 19.05 9.10
C GLN A 44 -13.09 18.85 7.79
N SER A 45 -12.38 18.69 6.67
CA SER A 45 -13.02 18.30 5.42
C SER A 45 -13.64 16.90 5.55
N GLU A 46 -14.53 16.57 4.62
CA GLU A 46 -14.93 15.18 4.42
C GLU A 46 -13.70 14.31 4.09
N ALA A 47 -13.76 13.04 4.51
CA ALA A 47 -12.72 12.07 4.21
C ALA A 47 -12.82 11.60 2.77
N LYS A 48 -11.70 11.64 2.06
CA LYS A 48 -11.58 11.12 0.70
C LYS A 48 -10.66 9.92 0.66
N LEU A 49 -11.13 8.84 0.04
CA LEU A 49 -10.34 7.64 -0.19
C LEU A 49 -9.48 7.82 -1.45
N LEU A 50 -8.16 7.69 -1.29
CA LEU A 50 -7.19 7.83 -2.36
C LEU A 50 -6.30 6.59 -2.45
N HIS A 51 -6.06 6.12 -3.67
CA HIS A 51 -5.09 5.06 -3.95
C HIS A 51 -3.76 5.64 -4.39
N THR A 52 -2.67 5.04 -3.91
CA THR A 52 -1.34 5.23 -4.49
C THR A 52 -1.22 4.43 -5.80
N GLY A 53 -0.29 4.80 -6.67
CA GLY A 53 -0.06 4.09 -7.92
C GLY A 53 0.41 2.64 -7.70
N PHE A 54 0.35 1.83 -8.75
CA PHE A 54 0.78 0.44 -8.69
C PHE A 54 2.26 0.29 -8.31
N GLY A 55 2.53 -0.72 -7.50
CA GLY A 55 3.88 -1.11 -7.09
C GLY A 55 4.25 -2.49 -7.63
N TYR A 56 5.43 -2.95 -7.24
CA TYR A 56 5.83 -4.33 -7.48
C TYR A 56 5.31 -5.19 -6.33
N PRO A 57 4.73 -6.38 -6.63
CA PRO A 57 4.39 -7.32 -5.58
C PRO A 57 5.66 -7.84 -4.89
N SER A 58 5.50 -8.37 -3.68
CA SER A 58 6.54 -9.16 -3.04
C SER A 58 6.77 -10.49 -3.77
N ALA A 59 7.78 -11.24 -3.35
CA ALA A 59 8.00 -12.58 -3.89
C ALA A 59 6.80 -13.51 -3.64
N PRO A 60 6.52 -14.45 -4.57
CA PRO A 60 5.55 -15.52 -4.34
C PRO A 60 5.95 -16.41 -3.16
N LYS A 61 4.95 -17.02 -2.53
CA LYS A 61 5.15 -17.83 -1.33
C LYS A 61 5.18 -19.32 -1.64
N GLU A 62 5.85 -20.07 -0.76
CA GLU A 62 5.87 -21.53 -0.75
C GLU A 62 6.06 -22.17 -2.14
N PRO A 63 7.14 -21.84 -2.87
CA PRO A 63 7.40 -22.45 -4.15
C PRO A 63 7.61 -23.97 -3.98
N LYS A 64 6.88 -24.75 -4.75
CA LYS A 64 6.95 -26.21 -4.81
C LYS A 64 7.19 -26.64 -6.25
N ALA A 65 8.11 -27.58 -6.40
CA ALA A 65 8.43 -28.22 -7.67
C ALA A 65 8.21 -29.72 -7.54
N LEU A 66 7.46 -30.30 -8.47
CA LEU A 66 7.20 -31.74 -8.54
C LEU A 66 7.64 -32.24 -9.92
N ALA A 67 8.58 -33.18 -9.96
CA ALA A 67 8.94 -33.85 -11.21
C ALA A 67 7.80 -34.80 -11.62
N LEU A 68 7.21 -34.56 -12.79
CA LEU A 68 6.17 -35.43 -13.36
C LEU A 68 6.77 -36.45 -14.32
N THR A 69 7.76 -36.03 -15.11
CA THR A 69 8.55 -36.89 -16.00
C THR A 69 10.01 -36.44 -15.96
N PRO A 70 10.97 -37.18 -16.56
CA PRO A 70 12.38 -36.76 -16.60
C PRO A 70 12.59 -35.35 -17.19
N ASP A 71 11.70 -34.93 -18.10
CA ASP A 71 11.80 -33.66 -18.82
C ASP A 71 10.71 -32.65 -18.42
N THR A 72 9.84 -32.98 -17.46
CA THR A 72 8.75 -32.07 -17.04
C THR A 72 8.67 -31.91 -15.53
N VAL A 73 8.54 -30.65 -15.11
CA VAL A 73 8.40 -30.24 -13.71
C VAL A 73 7.16 -29.37 -13.57
N LEU A 74 6.29 -29.73 -12.63
CA LEU A 74 5.17 -28.92 -12.21
C LEU A 74 5.63 -27.95 -11.12
N LEU A 75 5.46 -26.65 -11.38
CA LEU A 75 5.71 -25.59 -10.42
C LEU A 75 4.38 -25.08 -9.85
N SER A 76 4.35 -24.88 -8.53
CA SER A 76 3.21 -24.28 -7.83
C SER A 76 3.71 -23.36 -6.73
N TRP A 77 3.00 -22.26 -6.50
CA TRP A 77 3.29 -21.30 -5.44
C TRP A 77 2.00 -20.64 -4.98
N THR A 78 2.04 -20.02 -3.81
CA THR A 78 0.95 -19.21 -3.26
C THR A 78 1.19 -17.73 -3.51
N LEU A 79 0.13 -16.93 -3.40
CA LEU A 79 0.19 -15.49 -3.70
C LEU A 79 1.19 -14.76 -2.79
N PRO A 80 1.83 -13.69 -3.29
CA PRO A 80 2.64 -12.79 -2.48
C PRO A 80 1.88 -12.20 -1.29
N ASP A 81 2.59 -11.85 -0.22
CA ASP A 81 2.01 -11.11 0.93
C ASP A 81 1.55 -9.70 0.54
N LEU A 82 2.37 -9.04 -0.27
CA LEU A 82 2.10 -7.70 -0.76
C LEU A 82 1.87 -7.80 -2.27
N LEU A 83 0.65 -7.54 -2.72
CA LEU A 83 0.32 -7.56 -4.14
C LEU A 83 0.67 -6.23 -4.84
N SER A 84 0.51 -5.11 -4.13
CA SER A 84 0.73 -3.75 -4.65
C SER A 84 0.04 -3.44 -5.99
N ALA A 85 -0.98 -4.22 -6.36
CA ALA A 85 -1.84 -4.05 -7.52
C ALA A 85 -3.12 -4.92 -7.36
N PRO A 86 -4.21 -4.63 -8.10
CA PRO A 86 -5.36 -5.52 -8.18
C PRO A 86 -4.97 -6.91 -8.71
N ILE A 87 -5.60 -7.97 -8.19
CA ILE A 87 -5.32 -9.37 -8.59
C ILE A 87 -5.43 -9.58 -10.11
N THR A 88 -6.36 -8.89 -10.77
CA THR A 88 -6.58 -8.98 -12.22
C THR A 88 -5.40 -8.47 -13.05
N GLU A 89 -4.55 -7.62 -12.48
CA GLU A 89 -3.38 -7.06 -13.15
C GLU A 89 -2.10 -7.86 -12.90
N ILE A 90 -2.14 -8.85 -12.01
CA ILE A 90 -0.99 -9.69 -11.68
C ILE A 90 -0.80 -10.73 -12.79
N ARG A 91 0.26 -10.54 -13.60
CA ARG A 91 0.61 -11.47 -14.68
C ARG A 91 1.86 -12.26 -14.34
N TYR A 92 1.70 -13.57 -14.18
CA TYR A 92 2.81 -14.52 -14.16
C TYR A 92 3.04 -14.94 -15.62
N ARG A 93 4.12 -14.45 -16.25
CA ARG A 93 4.54 -14.87 -17.59
C ARG A 93 5.50 -16.04 -17.49
#